data_AF-A0A7G8DCG4-F1
#
_entry.id   AF-A0A7G8DCG4-F1
#
_cell.length_a   1.000
_cell.length_b   1.000
_cell.length_c   1.000
_cell.angle_alpha   90.00
_cell.angle_beta   90.00
_cell.angle_gamma   90.00
#
_symmetry.space_group_name_H-M   'P 1'
#
loop_
_entity.id
_entity.type
_entity.pdbx_description
1 polymer ?
#
loop_
_entity_poly.entity_id
_entity_poly.type
_entity_poly.pdbx_seq_one_letter_code
_entity_poly.pdbx_strand_id
1 'polypeptide(L)' 'MNTDRTMYLGYEGDYLTGNQEQDEQIMASWTVVKTFRLKS' A
#
# COMPACT_ATOMS: atom_id res chain seq x y z
N MET A 1 -22.57 -8.66 10.85
CA MET A 1 -21.10 -8.58 10.73
C MET A 1 -20.79 -7.30 9.96
N ASN A 2 -20.43 -6.23 10.67
CA ASN A 2 -19.91 -5.02 10.02
C ASN A 2 -18.40 -5.18 9.95
N THR A 3 -17.90 -5.68 8.82
CA THR A 3 -16.47 -5.73 8.57
C THR A 3 -16.04 -4.30 8.28
N ASP A 4 -15.42 -3.63 9.25
CA ASP A 4 -14.80 -2.32 9.03
C ASP A 4 -13.80 -2.47 7.87
N ARG A 5 -14.12 -1.92 6.70
CA ARG A 5 -13.27 -1.97 5.52
C ARG A 5 -12.31 -0.80 5.56
N THR A 6 -11.02 -1.06 5.46
CA THR A 6 -10.00 -0.01 5.34
C THR A 6 -9.60 0.12 3.87
N MET A 7 -9.74 1.33 3.32
CA MET A 7 -9.33 1.66 1.96
C MET A 7 -8.00 2.43 1.99
N TYR A 8 -7.04 1.97 1.18
CA TYR A 8 -5.71 2.57 1.02
C TYR A 8 -5.70 3.45 -0.23
N LEU A 9 -5.34 4.73 -0.07
CA LEU A 9 -5.36 5.75 -1.13
C LEU A 9 -3.94 6.23 -1.43
N GLY A 10 -3.07 5.28 -1.78
CA GLY A 10 -1.70 5.52 -2.21
C GLY A 10 -0.62 5.01 -1.25
N TYR A 11 0.52 4.70 -1.85
CA TYR A 11 1.76 4.30 -1.19
C TYR A 11 2.86 5.26 -1.63
N GLU A 12 3.80 5.56 -0.74
CA GLU A 12 4.99 6.35 -1.01
C GLU A 12 6.23 5.49 -0.72
N GLY A 13 7.19 5.54 -1.64
CA GLY A 13 8.47 4.87 -1.53
C GLY A 13 9.23 4.92 -2.85
N ASP A 14 10.32 4.15 -2.91
CA ASP A 14 11.26 4.20 -4.03
C ASP A 14 10.66 3.70 -5.35
N TYR A 15 11.26 4.15 -6.46
CA TYR A 15 10.84 3.77 -7.81
C TYR A 15 11.21 2.32 -8.14
N LEU A 16 10.32 1.65 -8.85
CA LEU A 16 10.57 0.31 -9.37
C LEU A 16 11.68 0.33 -10.42
N THR A 17 12.54 -0.68 -10.38
CA THR A 17 13.67 -0.87 -11.28
C THR A 17 13.31 -1.72 -12.49
N GLY A 18 12.16 -2.42 -12.44
CA GLY A 18 11.71 -3.35 -13.47
C GLY A 18 12.27 -4.77 -13.30
N ASN A 19 13.05 -5.01 -12.24
CA ASN A 19 13.46 -6.34 -11.82
C ASN A 19 12.54 -6.81 -10.71
N GLN A 20 11.80 -7.89 -10.96
CA GLN A 20 10.78 -8.40 -10.05
C GLN A 20 11.28 -8.64 -8.61
N GLU A 21 12.45 -9.26 -8.42
CA GLU A 21 12.96 -9.59 -7.08
C GLU A 21 13.31 -8.32 -6.29
N GLN A 22 13.86 -7.32 -6.97
CA GLN A 22 14.18 -6.02 -6.37
C GLN A 22 12.92 -5.19 -6.14
N ASP A 23 11.98 -5.22 -7.08
CA ASP A 23 10.72 -4.50 -7.00
C ASP A 23 9.86 -5.00 -5.83
N GLU A 24 9.87 -6.30 -5.54
CA GLU A 24 9.21 -6.87 -4.35
C GLU A 24 9.81 -6.33 -3.05
N GLN A 25 11.13 -6.18 -2.98
CA GLN A 25 11.81 -5.60 -1.81
C GLN A 25 11.53 -4.09 -1.68
N ILE A 26 11.47 -3.37 -2.80
CA ILE A 26 11.13 -1.94 -2.85
C ILE A 26 9.68 -1.72 -2.39
N MET A 27 8.72 -2.50 -2.92
CA MET A 27 7.31 -2.39 -2.51
C MET A 27 7.10 -2.74 -1.04
N ALA A 28 7.92 -3.62 -0.45
CA ALA A 28 7.85 -3.94 0.98
C ALA A 28 8.26 -2.76 1.88
N SER A 29 9.05 -1.80 1.38
CA SER A 29 9.44 -0.61 2.14
C SER A 29 8.42 0.54 2.03
N TRP A 30 7.47 0.43 1.10
CA TRP A 30 6.50 1.49 0.86
C TRP A 30 5.58 1.72 2.04
N THR A 31 5.38 3.00 2.36
CA THR A 31 4.49 3.42 3.45
C THR A 31 3.16 3.89 2.88
N VAL A 32 2.07 3.54 3.54
CA VAL A 32 0.75 4.03 3.19
C VAL A 32 0.65 5.52 3.49
N VAL A 33 0.31 6.32 2.48
CA VAL A 33 0.18 7.78 2.62
C VAL A 33 -1.20 8.17 3.18
N LYS A 34 -2.24 7.40 2.84
CA LYS A 34 -3.61 7.72 3.24
C LYS A 34 -4.47 6.49 3.43
N THR A 35 -5.14 6.41 4.59
CA THR A 35 -6.15 5.39 4.88
C THR A 35 -7.49 6.02 5.21
N PHE A 36 -8.57 5.36 4.81
CA PHE A 36 -9.94 5.71 5.21
C PHE A 36 -10.61 4.48 5.79
N ARG A 37 -11.27 4.67 6.93
CA ARG A 37 -12.18 3.66 7.48
C ARG A 37 -13.55 3.84 6.85
N LEU A 38 -14.01 2.84 6.13
CA LEU A 38 -15.36 2.78 5.60
C LEU A 38 -16.25 2.22 6.69
N LYS A 39 -17.14 3.07 7.22
CA LYS A 39 -18.23 2.63 8.08
C LYS A 39 -19.33 2.05 7.19
N SER A 40 -19.76 0.84 7.54
CA SER A 40 -20.93 0.15 6.98
C SER A 40 -22.24 0.87 7.30
#